data_AF-K6GI27-F1
#
_entry.id   AF-K6GI27-F1
#
_cell.length_a   1.000
_cell.length_b   1.000
_cell.length_c   1.000
_cell.angle_alpha   90.00
_cell.angle_beta   90.00
_cell.angle_gamma   90.00
#
_symmetry.space_group_name_H-M   'P 1'
#
loop_
_entity.id
_entity.type
_entity.pdbx_description
1 polymer ?
#
loop_
_entity_poly.entity_id
_entity_poly.type
_entity_poly.pdbx_seq_one_letter_code
_entity_poly.pdbx_strand_id
1 'polypeptide(L)'
;MKHLTNLAIAAGVFLFTKLYADIISFNSIEISGLNLVGHLLVMIFVIQWIAYIPAFIFKTEKFYDLTGSLTYIAAISIAIYSTNNSKNFDLGGLIIGAAIIIWAVRLGSFLFMRVHRDKKDGRFDSIKTSFSQFFMTWTLQG
;
A
#
# COMPACT_ATOMS: atom_id res chain seq x y z
N MET A 1 -16.50 22.51 1.19
CA MET A 1 -16.39 21.86 2.52
C MET A 1 -15.93 20.40 2.43
N LYS A 2 -16.55 19.53 1.62
CA LYS A 2 -16.17 18.10 1.52
C LYS A 2 -14.70 17.84 1.11
N HIS A 3 -14.11 18.68 0.27
CA HIS A 3 -12.70 18.54 -0.16
C HIS A 3 -11.70 18.71 0.99
N LEU A 4 -11.90 19.71 1.86
CA LEU A 4 -11.03 19.91 3.04
C LEU A 4 -11.14 18.73 4.00
N THR A 5 -12.35 18.21 4.22
CA THR A 5 -12.57 17.06 5.09
C THR A 5 -11.83 15.83 4.59
N ASN A 6 -11.88 15.53 3.29
CA ASN A 6 -11.20 14.37 2.71
C ASN A 6 -9.67 14.48 2.82
N LEU A 7 -9.12 15.67 2.61
CA LEU A 7 -7.68 15.91 2.78
C LEU A 7 -7.25 15.85 4.25
N ALA A 8 -8.09 16.35 5.16
CA ALA A 8 -7.85 16.23 6.60
C ALA A 8 -7.87 14.77 7.06
N ILE A 9 -8.79 13.94 6.52
CA ILE A 9 -8.81 12.51 6.78
C ILE A 9 -7.53 11.85 6.26
N ALA A 10 -7.12 12.13 5.02
CA ALA A 10 -5.89 11.57 4.45
C ALA A 10 -4.65 11.92 5.29
N ALA A 11 -4.52 13.19 5.72
CA ALA A 11 -3.45 13.62 6.61
C ALA A 11 -3.53 12.94 7.98
N GLY A 12 -4.74 12.80 8.54
CA GLY A 12 -4.98 12.11 9.80
C GLY A 12 -4.57 10.64 9.75
N VAL A 13 -4.88 9.94 8.65
CA VAL A 13 -4.49 8.54 8.42
C VAL A 13 -2.97 8.43 8.37
N PHE A 14 -2.30 9.27 7.58
CA PHE A 14 -0.83 9.26 7.49
C PHE A 14 -0.15 9.54 8.84
N LEU A 15 -0.66 10.51 9.60
CA LEU A 15 -0.13 10.81 10.94
C LEU A 15 -0.36 9.64 11.90
N PHE A 16 -1.54 9.05 11.88
CA PHE A 16 -1.86 7.89 12.71
C PHE A 16 -0.97 6.68 12.38
N THR A 17 -0.82 6.34 11.10
CA THR A 17 0.03 5.22 10.67
C THR A 17 1.49 5.48 10.98
N LYS A 18 1.98 6.72 10.84
CA LYS A 18 3.33 7.11 11.25
C LYS A 18 3.55 6.92 12.75
N LEU A 19 2.63 7.40 13.59
CA LEU A 19 2.72 7.22 15.04
C LEU A 19 2.69 5.73 15.43
N TYR A 20 1.82 4.96 14.78
CA TYR A 20 1.73 3.52 14.99
C TYR A 20 3.02 2.79 14.58
N ALA A 21 3.61 3.17 13.45
CA ALA A 21 4.90 2.64 12.99
C ALA A 21 6.02 2.95 14.00
N ASP A 22 6.07 4.18 14.53
CA ASP A 22 7.05 4.56 15.55
C ASP A 22 6.89 3.69 16.81
N ILE A 23 5.65 3.46 17.26
CA ILE A 23 5.36 2.62 18.44
C ILE A 23 5.76 1.16 18.21
N ILE A 24 5.56 0.60 17.02
CA ILE A 24 5.95 -0.81 16.74
C ILE A 24 7.44 -0.95 16.48
N SER A 25 8.11 0.13 16.07
CA SER A 25 9.50 0.09 15.68
C SER A 25 10.50 -0.13 16.83
N PHE A 26 10.04 -0.27 18.08
CA PHE A 26 10.89 -0.65 19.20
C PHE A 26 11.62 -1.97 18.90
N ASN A 27 12.96 -1.93 18.95
CA ASN A 27 13.84 -3.06 18.66
C ASN A 27 13.78 -3.59 17.21
N SER A 28 13.28 -2.77 16.28
CA SER A 28 13.27 -3.11 14.85
C SER A 28 14.66 -2.93 14.23
N ILE A 29 14.89 -3.58 13.09
CA ILE A 29 16.14 -3.46 12.34
C ILE A 29 16.27 -2.03 11.82
N GLU A 30 17.38 -1.37 12.13
CA GLU A 30 17.70 -0.05 11.59
C GLU A 30 18.48 -0.17 10.28
N ILE A 31 18.01 0.53 9.25
CA ILE A 31 18.73 0.72 8.00
C ILE A 31 19.07 2.21 7.92
N SER A 32 20.35 2.57 7.80
CA SER A 32 20.79 3.99 7.71
C SER A 32 20.32 4.90 8.86
N GLY A 33 20.10 4.36 10.06
CA GLY A 33 19.65 5.13 11.25
C GLY A 33 18.15 5.41 11.30
N LEU A 34 17.36 4.80 10.41
CA LEU A 34 15.90 4.81 10.44
C LEU A 34 15.38 3.37 10.54
N ASN A 35 14.27 3.19 11.25
CA ASN A 35 13.65 1.88 11.46
C ASN A 35 13.13 1.28 10.14
N LEU A 36 13.26 -0.04 9.96
CA LEU A 36 12.77 -0.76 8.78
C LEU A 36 11.28 -0.50 8.54
N VAL A 37 10.48 -0.48 9.61
CA VAL A 37 9.04 -0.19 9.54
C VAL A 37 8.76 1.20 8.94
N GLY A 38 9.59 2.20 9.29
CA GLY A 38 9.47 3.55 8.74
C GLY A 38 9.79 3.61 7.24
N HIS A 39 10.82 2.87 6.80
CA HIS A 39 11.13 2.77 5.37
C HIS A 39 9.99 2.13 4.57
N LEU A 40 9.41 1.05 5.11
CA LEU A 40 8.28 0.37 4.48
C LEU A 40 7.07 1.30 4.36
N LEU A 41 6.74 2.05 5.43
CA LEU A 41 5.65 3.03 5.42
C LEU A 41 5.86 4.08 4.32
N VAL A 42 7.03 4.72 4.29
CA VAL A 42 7.32 5.76 3.29
C VAL A 42 7.24 5.18 1.88
N MET A 43 7.80 4.00 1.65
CA MET A 43 7.76 3.33 0.36
C MET A 43 6.33 3.04 -0.09
N ILE A 44 5.47 2.51 0.78
CA ILE A 44 4.06 2.21 0.47
C ILE A 44 3.32 3.49 0.08
N PHE A 45 3.40 4.55 0.89
CA PHE A 45 2.72 5.82 0.58
C PHE A 45 3.25 6.46 -0.70
N VAL A 46 4.56 6.43 -0.94
CA VAL A 46 5.17 6.98 -2.17
C VAL A 46 4.67 6.22 -3.40
N ILE A 47 4.65 4.89 -3.37
CA ILE A 47 4.13 4.08 -4.49
C ILE A 47 2.65 4.41 -4.73
N GLN A 48 1.85 4.49 -3.67
CA GLN A 48 0.42 4.82 -3.78
C GLN A 48 0.19 6.23 -4.35
N TRP A 49 0.93 7.23 -3.90
CA TRP A 49 0.80 8.60 -4.42
C TRP A 49 1.32 8.73 -5.84
N ILE A 50 2.37 8.01 -6.23
CA ILE A 50 2.85 7.97 -7.61
C ILE A 50 1.81 7.31 -8.52
N ALA A 51 1.24 6.18 -8.11
CA ALA A 51 0.24 5.45 -8.88
C ALA A 51 -1.11 6.17 -8.95
N TYR A 52 -1.43 6.97 -7.95
CA TYR A 52 -2.59 7.87 -7.95
C TYR A 52 -2.55 8.87 -9.13
N ILE A 53 -1.39 9.45 -9.45
CA ILE A 53 -1.25 10.46 -10.51
C ILE A 53 -1.77 9.95 -11.87
N PRO A 54 -1.26 8.84 -12.46
CA PRO A 54 -1.78 8.32 -13.72
C PRO A 54 -3.21 7.82 -13.56
N ALA A 55 -3.59 7.23 -12.43
CA ALA A 55 -4.96 6.76 -12.21
C ALA A 55 -5.98 7.91 -12.24
N PHE A 56 -5.61 9.08 -11.73
CA PHE A 56 -6.43 10.28 -11.75
C PHE A 56 -6.51 10.88 -13.15
N ILE A 57 -5.38 10.98 -13.86
CA ILE A 57 -5.33 11.51 -15.24
C ILE A 57 -6.18 10.66 -16.19
N PHE A 58 -6.02 9.33 -16.14
CA PHE A 58 -6.76 8.39 -16.98
C PHE A 58 -8.15 8.04 -16.44
N LYS A 59 -8.54 8.59 -15.28
CA LYS A 59 -9.81 8.31 -14.58
C LYS A 59 -10.15 6.83 -14.57
N THR A 60 -9.17 6.01 -14.18
CA THR A 60 -9.27 4.56 -14.23
C THR A 60 -9.06 3.95 -12.85
N GLU A 61 -9.92 3.02 -12.48
CA GLU A 61 -9.80 2.24 -11.24
C GLU A 61 -8.89 1.02 -11.40
N LYS A 62 -8.48 0.69 -12.63
CA LYS A 62 -7.71 -0.53 -12.93
C LYS A 62 -6.39 -0.60 -12.14
N PHE A 63 -5.79 0.57 -11.88
CA PHE A 63 -4.54 0.66 -11.14
C PHE A 63 -4.73 0.55 -9.63
N TYR A 64 -5.93 0.76 -9.10
CA TYR A 64 -6.17 0.81 -7.66
C TYR A 64 -5.93 -0.56 -7.01
N ASP A 65 -6.61 -1.61 -7.51
CA ASP A 65 -6.48 -2.95 -6.94
C ASP A 65 -5.10 -3.57 -7.22
N LEU A 66 -4.50 -3.25 -8.38
CA LEU A 66 -3.17 -3.75 -8.76
C LEU A 66 -2.06 -3.09 -7.92
N THR A 67 -2.16 -1.79 -7.65
CA THR A 67 -1.15 -1.09 -6.85
C THR A 67 -1.17 -1.61 -5.41
N GLY A 68 -2.35 -1.81 -4.83
CA GLY A 68 -2.47 -2.35 -3.47
C GLY A 68 -1.88 -3.75 -3.28
N SER A 69 -2.02 -4.65 -4.26
CA SER A 69 -1.36 -5.97 -4.18
C SER A 69 0.15 -5.86 -4.39
N LEU A 70 0.60 -4.98 -5.28
CA LEU A 70 2.01 -4.74 -5.55
C LEU A 70 2.75 -4.17 -4.33
N THR A 71 2.15 -3.21 -3.62
CA THR A 71 2.75 -2.65 -2.38
C THR A 71 2.86 -3.71 -1.30
N TYR A 72 1.89 -4.62 -1.18
CA TYR A 72 1.93 -5.74 -0.23
C TYR A 72 3.09 -6.69 -0.53
N ILE A 73 3.24 -7.08 -1.81
CA ILE A 73 4.33 -7.94 -2.26
C ILE A 73 5.68 -7.25 -2.01
N ALA A 74 5.83 -5.99 -2.44
CA ALA A 74 7.05 -5.23 -2.28
C ALA A 74 7.47 -5.08 -0.80
N ALA A 75 6.52 -4.73 0.07
CA ALA A 75 6.79 -4.56 1.49
C ALA A 75 7.26 -5.86 2.15
N ILE A 76 6.59 -6.97 1.86
CA ILE A 76 6.96 -8.28 2.41
C ILE A 76 8.29 -8.77 1.85
N SER A 77 8.54 -8.60 0.54
CA SER A 77 9.84 -8.95 -0.06
C SER A 77 11.00 -8.19 0.59
N ILE A 78 10.84 -6.88 0.84
CA ILE A 78 11.87 -6.06 1.49
C ILE A 78 12.04 -6.44 2.96
N ALA A 79 10.95 -6.74 3.67
CA ALA A 79 11.01 -7.19 5.07
C ALA A 79 11.77 -8.51 5.21
N ILE A 80 11.47 -9.49 4.35
CA ILE A 80 12.16 -10.78 4.30
C ILE A 80 13.64 -10.59 3.97
N TYR A 81 13.95 -9.78 2.96
CA TYR A 81 15.32 -9.51 2.53
C TYR A 81 16.15 -8.85 3.63
N SER A 82 15.55 -7.90 4.35
CA SER A 82 16.23 -7.16 5.42
C SER A 82 16.43 -8.00 6.68
N THR A 83 15.52 -8.94 6.94
CA THR A 83 15.56 -9.80 8.14
C THR A 83 16.46 -11.02 7.97
N ASN A 84 16.47 -11.61 6.77
CA ASN A 84 17.28 -12.80 6.49
C ASN A 84 18.71 -12.41 6.12
N ASN A 85 19.57 -12.36 7.13
CA ASN A 85 21.00 -12.16 6.96
C ASN A 85 21.75 -13.49 7.10
N SER A 86 22.98 -13.59 6.58
CA SER A 86 23.77 -14.84 6.56
C SER A 86 24.03 -15.47 7.93
N LYS A 87 23.77 -14.75 9.03
CA LYS A 87 23.94 -15.21 10.41
C LYS A 87 22.64 -15.70 11.07
N ASN A 88 21.47 -15.22 10.64
CA ASN A 88 20.17 -15.54 11.23
C ASN A 88 19.17 -15.76 10.10
N PHE A 89 18.90 -17.03 9.80
CA PHE A 89 17.95 -17.43 8.77
C PHE A 89 16.61 -17.76 9.43
N ASP A 90 15.61 -16.91 9.20
CA ASP A 90 14.26 -17.10 9.76
C ASP A 90 13.37 -17.83 8.75
N LEU A 91 13.39 -19.17 8.85
CA LEU A 91 12.53 -20.06 8.07
C LEU A 91 11.04 -19.77 8.27
N GLY A 92 10.63 -19.39 9.48
CA GLY A 92 9.23 -19.09 9.80
C GLY A 92 8.75 -17.86 9.04
N GLY A 93 9.51 -16.76 9.12
CA GLY A 93 9.25 -15.53 8.38
C GLY A 93 9.22 -15.73 6.87
N LEU A 94 10.08 -16.60 6.33
CA LEU A 94 10.09 -16.95 4.90
C LEU A 94 8.81 -17.68 4.46
N ILE A 95 8.36 -18.68 5.22
CA ILE A 95 7.14 -19.43 4.89
C ILE A 95 5.92 -18.51 4.96
N ILE A 96 5.81 -17.70 6.02
CA ILE A 96 4.71 -16.75 6.19
C ILE A 96 4.73 -15.72 5.07
N GLY A 97 5.90 -15.15 4.79
CA GLY A 97 6.10 -14.19 3.71
C GLY A 97 5.73 -14.74 2.33
N ALA A 98 6.13 -15.98 2.02
CA ALA A 98 5.75 -16.66 0.79
C ALA A 98 4.24 -16.88 0.69
N ALA A 99 3.59 -17.30 1.79
CA ALA A 99 2.13 -17.46 1.83
C ALA A 99 1.40 -16.14 1.57
N ILE A 100 1.90 -15.04 2.15
CA ILE A 100 1.36 -13.70 1.93
C ILE A 100 1.52 -13.28 0.46
N ILE A 101 2.69 -13.49 -0.15
CA ILE A 101 2.93 -13.16 -1.56
C ILE A 101 2.00 -13.96 -2.47
N ILE A 102 1.86 -15.28 -2.24
CA ILE A 102 0.95 -16.14 -3.00
C ILE A 102 -0.50 -15.62 -2.88
N TRP A 103 -0.92 -15.26 -1.67
CA TRP A 103 -2.25 -14.71 -1.43
C TRP A 103 -2.45 -13.37 -2.13
N ALA A 104 -1.48 -12.46 -2.05
CA ALA A 104 -1.53 -11.15 -2.69
C ALA A 104 -1.59 -11.26 -4.22
N VAL A 105 -0.80 -12.16 -4.81
CA VAL A 105 -0.85 -12.46 -6.24
C VAL A 105 -2.22 -13.03 -6.62
N ARG A 106 -2.72 -14.03 -5.89
CA ARG A 106 -4.03 -14.65 -6.19
C ARG A 106 -5.16 -13.63 -6.13
N LEU A 107 -5.25 -12.87 -5.03
CA LEU A 107 -6.31 -11.89 -4.81
C LEU A 107 -6.19 -10.72 -5.79
N GLY A 108 -5.00 -10.15 -5.95
CA GLY A 108 -4.74 -9.05 -6.88
C GLY A 108 -5.05 -9.41 -8.33
N SER A 109 -4.65 -10.61 -8.77
CA SER A 109 -4.95 -11.12 -10.12
C SER A 109 -6.45 -11.28 -10.33
N PHE A 110 -7.16 -11.84 -9.36
CA PHE A 110 -8.62 -12.01 -9.42
C PHE A 110 -9.35 -10.67 -9.53
N LEU A 111 -8.99 -9.69 -8.70
CA LEU A 111 -9.58 -8.35 -8.70
C LEU A 111 -9.31 -7.62 -10.02
N PHE A 112 -8.07 -7.66 -10.51
CA PHE A 112 -7.69 -7.06 -11.79
C PHE A 112 -8.45 -7.69 -12.96
N MET A 113 -8.55 -9.02 -12.99
CA MET A 113 -9.33 -9.74 -14.00
C MET A 113 -10.81 -9.37 -13.96
N ARG A 114 -11.39 -9.20 -12.76
CA ARG A 114 -12.78 -8.78 -12.59
C ARG A 114 -13.02 -7.40 -13.19
N VAL A 115 -12.21 -6.41 -12.84
CA VAL A 115 -12.33 -5.05 -13.39
C VAL A 115 -12.12 -5.03 -14.90
N HIS A 116 -11.22 -5.87 -15.43
CA HIS A 116 -11.02 -5.98 -16.88
C HIS A 116 -12.26 -6.54 -17.60
N ARG A 117 -12.93 -7.54 -17.01
CA ARG A 117 -14.13 -8.19 -17.59
C ARG A 117 -15.37 -7.32 -17.49
N ASP A 118 -15.60 -6.71 -16.33
CA ASP A 118 -16.81 -5.92 -16.07
C ASP A 118 -16.72 -4.49 -16.66
N LYS A 119 -15.55 -4.12 -17.22
CA LYS A 119 -15.17 -2.82 -17.81
C LYS A 119 -15.26 -1.61 -16.87
N LYS A 120 -16.09 -1.67 -15.83
CA LYS A 120 -16.34 -0.57 -14.89
C LYS A 120 -16.94 -1.10 -13.57
N ASP A 121 -16.39 -0.67 -12.45
CA ASP A 121 -17.00 -0.77 -11.13
C ASP A 121 -17.77 0.53 -10.84
N GLY A 122 -19.10 0.43 -10.73
CA GLY A 122 -19.98 1.57 -10.45
C GLY A 122 -19.67 2.30 -9.15
N ARG A 123 -18.97 1.66 -8.19
CA ARG A 123 -18.56 2.29 -6.92
C ARG A 123 -17.58 3.44 -7.12
N PHE A 124 -16.73 3.33 -8.13
CA PHE A 124 -15.69 4.33 -8.39
C PHE A 124 -16.18 5.49 -9.23
N ASP A 125 -17.36 5.42 -9.83
CA ASP A 125 -17.85 6.44 -10.77
C ASP A 125 -18.01 7.83 -10.13
N SER A 126 -18.44 7.89 -8.87
CA SER A 126 -18.49 9.14 -8.11
C SER A 126 -17.14 9.53 -7.52
N ILE A 127 -16.25 8.56 -7.27
CA ILE A 127 -14.95 8.78 -6.61
C ILE A 127 -13.92 9.32 -7.61
N LYS A 128 -13.85 8.75 -8.82
CA LYS A 128 -12.90 9.12 -9.90
C LYS A 128 -13.06 10.56 -10.38
N THR A 129 -14.21 11.18 -10.15
CA THR A 129 -14.50 12.57 -10.55
C THR A 129 -14.02 13.60 -9.53
N SER A 130 -13.85 13.21 -8.27
CA SER A 130 -13.44 14.10 -7.18
C SER A 130 -11.99 13.84 -6.78
N PHE A 131 -11.11 14.79 -7.10
CA PHE A 131 -9.68 14.74 -6.78
C PHE A 131 -9.42 14.34 -5.32
N SER A 132 -9.99 15.07 -4.36
CA SER A 132 -9.74 14.83 -2.94
C SER A 132 -10.28 13.49 -2.43
N GLN A 133 -11.41 13.04 -3.00
CA GLN A 133 -12.06 11.82 -2.52
C GLN A 133 -11.28 10.60 -3.03
N PHE A 134 -10.82 10.67 -4.28
CA PHE A 134 -9.92 9.68 -4.84
C PHE A 134 -8.58 9.67 -4.10
N PHE A 135 -7.97 10.83 -3.86
CA PHE A 135 -6.70 10.89 -3.13
C PHE A 135 -6.81 10.29 -1.71
N MET A 136 -7.90 10.61 -1.01
CA MET A 136 -8.19 10.02 0.30
C MET A 136 -8.32 8.50 0.23
N THR A 137 -9.01 7.94 -0.76
CA THR A 137 -9.12 6.47 -0.89
C THR A 137 -7.77 5.80 -1.15
N TRP A 138 -6.92 6.40 -1.99
CA TRP A 138 -5.56 5.88 -2.23
C TRP A 138 -4.68 5.97 -0.98
N THR A 139 -4.84 7.02 -0.18
CA THR A 139 -4.12 7.17 1.10
C THR A 139 -4.64 6.22 2.17
N LEU A 140 -5.93 5.87 2.14
CA LEU A 140 -6.50 4.86 3.04
C LEU A 140 -6.09 3.42 2.67
N GLN A 141 -5.72 3.18 1.42
CA GLN A 141 -5.26 1.87 0.94
C GLN A 141 -3.80 1.60 1.29
N GLY A 142 -2.96 2.64 1.32
CA GLY A 142 -1.55 2.56 1.72
C GLY A 142 -1.40 2.36 3.22
#